data_AF-A0A954LVQ5-F1
#
_entry.id   AF-A0A954LVQ5-F1
#
_cell.length_a   1.000
_cell.length_b   1.000
_cell.length_c   1.000
_cell.angle_alpha   90.00
_cell.angle_beta   90.00
_cell.angle_gamma   90.00
#
_symmetry.space_group_name_H-M   'P 1'
#
loop_
_entity.id
_entity.type
_entity.pdbx_description
1 polymer ?
#
loop_
_entity_poly.entity_id
_entity_poly.type
_entity_poly.pdbx_seq_one_letter_code
_entity_poly.pdbx_strand_id
1 'polypeptide(L)'
;MRRYRLQRHHDQPLHQRSGAMIVLMVFSIVLFLITAAFSVDVAYMQLVRCELRVATDAAAKAAAAELSRSQSDANAVQEAIDVANANSVAGRSLVIQASDVEIGRADLQPDGSWAFTNGTPHTAVRVTALMSDATPSGSVPLYFGRLFGFREFTPQRISTASYFEQEVCLVIDRSHSMCFDLSGTPWSYPPGMPTNPDEVAHPPEDNGSRWATIEDAVDLFLAIVSGVNPAPRVALVTWASEMDTSTYEYSITGSTSPAVTYEVPLAGSSYSDISTALTARGNLLMIGATNMSAGMEAGIDVLNGPDVRANAQRTMVLMSDGQWNQGSNPTQTANDAHKDGIIIHTVSFLDAADQQDMQKIATRTGGRHYHASNRDELIAAFEDLARILPATLTD
;
A
#
# COMPACT_ATOMS: atom_id res chain seq x y z
N MET A 1 79.88 81.18 -34.89
CA MET A 1 79.35 80.09 -35.75
C MET A 1 78.34 79.24 -34.97
N ARG A 2 77.12 79.15 -35.54
CA ARG A 2 76.16 78.02 -35.52
C ARG A 2 75.69 77.41 -34.17
N ARG A 3 74.47 77.81 -33.80
CA ARG A 3 73.51 77.04 -32.99
C ARG A 3 73.11 75.74 -33.71
N TYR A 4 73.11 74.61 -33.00
CA TYR A 4 72.36 73.41 -33.37
C TYR A 4 71.19 73.24 -32.40
N ARG A 5 69.98 73.21 -32.94
CA ARG A 5 68.71 73.00 -32.25
C ARG A 5 67.95 71.92 -33.00
N LEU A 6 67.87 70.71 -32.48
CA LEU A 6 67.00 69.62 -32.94
C LEU A 6 66.84 68.63 -31.77
N GLN A 7 65.71 67.99 -31.48
CA GLN A 7 64.29 68.15 -31.82
C GLN A 7 63.61 67.18 -30.81
N ARG A 8 62.72 67.65 -29.91
CA ARG A 8 62.07 66.76 -28.93
C ARG A 8 60.99 65.94 -29.63
N HIS A 9 61.13 64.62 -29.62
CA HIS A 9 60.06 63.68 -29.97
C HIS A 9 58.86 63.93 -29.06
N HIS A 10 57.67 64.02 -29.67
CA HIS A 10 56.40 64.17 -28.98
C HIS A 10 55.91 62.77 -28.62
N ASP A 11 56.18 62.31 -27.40
CA ASP A 11 55.55 61.11 -26.86
C ASP A 11 54.06 61.42 -26.62
N GLN A 12 53.18 60.77 -27.38
CA GLN A 12 51.75 60.84 -27.10
C GLN A 12 51.48 60.13 -25.77
N PRO A 13 50.87 60.80 -24.78
CA PRO A 13 50.55 60.16 -23.52
C PRO A 13 49.53 59.04 -23.77
N LEU A 14 49.90 57.81 -23.40
CA LEU A 14 48.99 56.68 -23.32
C LEU A 14 47.78 57.11 -22.47
N HIS A 15 46.59 57.13 -23.08
CA HIS A 15 45.34 57.37 -22.37
C HIS A 15 45.25 56.42 -21.18
N GLN A 16 45.39 56.96 -19.97
CA GLN A 16 45.18 56.23 -18.72
C GLN A 16 43.72 55.80 -18.69
N ARG A 17 43.47 54.50 -18.88
CA ARG A 17 42.18 53.88 -18.59
C ARG A 17 41.95 54.02 -17.08
N SER A 18 41.04 54.92 -16.75
CA SER A 18 40.71 55.38 -15.41
C SER A 18 40.09 54.28 -14.55
N GLY A 19 40.38 54.33 -13.23
CA GLY A 19 40.03 53.32 -12.21
C GLY A 19 38.55 53.06 -11.95
N ALA A 20 37.64 53.49 -12.83
CA ALA A 20 36.21 53.17 -12.75
C ALA A 20 35.94 51.66 -12.81
N MET A 21 36.78 50.91 -13.54
CA MET A 21 36.71 49.44 -13.60
C MET A 21 37.02 48.77 -12.25
N ILE A 22 37.93 49.35 -11.45
CA ILE A 22 38.28 48.82 -10.12
C ILE A 22 37.09 49.00 -9.17
N VAL A 23 36.42 50.15 -9.21
CA VAL A 23 35.22 50.42 -8.39
C VAL A 23 34.10 49.43 -8.73
N LEU A 24 33.85 49.20 -10.01
CA LEU A 24 32.84 48.25 -10.47
C LEU A 24 33.19 46.81 -10.07
N MET A 25 34.46 46.42 -10.20
CA MET A 25 34.94 45.09 -9.79
C MET A 25 34.76 44.85 -8.29
N VAL A 26 35.12 45.82 -7.44
CA VAL A 26 34.93 45.72 -5.98
C VAL A 26 33.45 45.61 -5.64
N PHE A 27 32.60 46.43 -6.26
CA PHE A 27 31.15 46.36 -6.06
C PHE A 27 30.58 45.00 -6.48
N SER A 28 30.96 44.48 -7.65
CA SER A 28 30.54 43.16 -8.11
C SER A 28 30.99 42.05 -7.18
N ILE A 29 32.23 42.06 -6.69
CA ILE A 29 32.72 41.06 -5.72
C ILE A 29 31.89 41.09 -4.43
N VAL A 30 31.61 42.28 -3.89
CA VAL A 30 30.77 42.44 -2.69
C VAL A 30 29.37 41.90 -2.95
N LEU A 31 28.76 42.22 -4.09
CA LEU A 31 27.45 41.72 -4.46
C LEU A 31 27.45 40.19 -4.60
N PHE A 32 28.46 39.60 -5.24
CA PHE A 32 28.61 38.15 -5.35
C PHE A 32 28.72 37.50 -3.97
N LEU A 33 29.52 38.06 -3.06
CA LEU A 33 29.66 37.54 -1.69
C LEU A 33 28.33 37.60 -0.92
N ILE A 34 27.56 38.69 -1.06
CA ILE A 34 26.22 38.81 -0.46
C ILE A 34 25.28 37.72 -1.00
N THR A 35 25.25 37.53 -2.33
CA THR A 35 24.39 36.51 -2.94
C THR A 35 24.82 35.09 -2.56
N ALA A 36 26.12 34.82 -2.45
CA ALA A 36 26.65 33.54 -2.02
C ALA A 36 26.29 33.25 -0.56
N ALA A 37 26.49 34.22 0.33
CA ALA A 37 26.13 34.13 1.74
C ALA A 37 24.62 33.85 1.92
N PHE A 38 23.77 34.58 1.21
CA PHE A 38 22.33 34.35 1.18
C PHE A 38 21.98 32.95 0.64
N SER A 39 22.63 32.51 -0.43
CA SER A 39 22.40 31.18 -1.00
C SER A 39 22.74 30.05 -0.03
N VAL A 40 23.81 30.21 0.78
CA VAL A 40 24.18 29.21 1.81
C VAL A 40 23.11 29.11 2.88
N ASP A 41 22.60 30.23 3.39
CA ASP A 41 21.53 30.20 4.39
C ASP A 41 20.23 29.64 3.83
N VAL A 42 19.86 29.96 2.59
CA VAL A 42 18.67 29.39 1.94
C VAL A 42 18.82 27.88 1.76
N ALA A 43 19.98 27.42 1.28
CA ALA A 43 20.25 25.99 1.16
C ALA A 43 20.17 25.28 2.53
N TYR A 44 20.74 25.90 3.57
CA TYR A 44 20.68 25.38 4.92
C TYR A 44 19.25 25.33 5.48
N MET A 45 18.43 26.36 5.28
CA MET A 45 17.01 26.35 5.68
C MET A 45 16.22 25.23 5.00
N GLN A 46 16.49 24.96 3.72
CA GLN A 46 15.82 23.86 3.00
C GLN A 46 16.29 22.49 3.48
N LEU A 47 17.58 22.32 3.77
CA LEU A 47 18.11 21.11 4.39
C LEU A 47 17.40 20.84 5.72
N VAL A 48 17.34 21.84 6.60
CA VAL A 48 16.70 21.72 7.92
C VAL A 48 15.21 21.38 7.80
N ARG A 49 14.49 21.96 6.82
CA ARG A 49 13.09 21.58 6.56
C ARG A 49 12.95 20.12 6.13
N CYS A 50 13.87 19.62 5.30
CA CYS A 50 13.89 18.24 4.85
C CYS A 50 14.16 17.29 6.02
N GLU A 51 15.21 17.58 6.81
CA GLU A 51 15.55 16.81 8.02
C GLU A 51 14.40 16.80 9.02
N LEU A 52 13.79 17.96 9.30
CA LEU A 52 12.63 18.04 10.19
C LEU A 52 11.46 17.22 9.67
N ARG A 53 11.20 17.25 8.35
CA ARG A 53 10.16 16.42 7.74
C ARG A 53 10.42 14.93 7.95
N VAL A 54 11.61 14.46 7.60
CA VAL A 54 11.97 13.05 7.74
C VAL A 54 11.87 12.60 9.20
N ALA A 55 12.38 13.40 10.14
CA ALA A 55 12.32 13.09 11.57
C ALA A 55 10.88 13.04 12.11
N THR A 56 10.02 14.00 11.71
CA THR A 56 8.62 14.05 12.15
C THR A 56 7.81 12.90 11.54
N ASP A 57 8.01 12.62 10.24
CA ASP A 57 7.33 11.52 9.55
C ASP A 57 7.76 10.16 10.14
N ALA A 58 9.04 9.99 10.49
CA ALA A 58 9.54 8.79 11.17
C ALA A 58 8.92 8.62 12.56
N ALA A 59 8.87 9.68 13.37
CA ALA A 59 8.27 9.65 14.70
C ALA A 59 6.77 9.31 14.65
N ALA A 60 6.02 9.92 13.73
CA ALA A 60 4.59 9.62 13.56
C ALA A 60 4.37 8.15 13.14
N LYS A 61 5.13 7.65 12.16
CA LYS A 61 5.03 6.26 11.70
C LYS A 61 5.38 5.24 12.78
N ALA A 62 6.46 5.48 13.53
CA ALA A 62 6.86 4.59 14.62
C ALA A 62 5.79 4.54 15.72
N ALA A 63 5.23 5.68 16.09
CA ALA A 63 4.15 5.72 17.08
C ALA A 63 2.86 5.07 16.58
N ALA A 64 2.49 5.25 15.31
CA ALA A 64 1.34 4.56 14.74
C ALA A 64 1.55 3.04 14.71
N ALA A 65 2.76 2.57 14.38
CA ALA A 65 3.11 1.15 14.44
C ALA A 65 3.06 0.60 15.87
N GLU A 66 3.56 1.36 16.85
CA GLU A 66 3.50 0.97 18.26
C GLU A 66 2.07 0.94 18.78
N LEU A 67 1.25 1.93 18.44
CA LEU A 67 -0.17 1.96 18.76
C LEU A 67 -0.87 0.72 18.21
N SER A 68 -0.55 0.35 16.96
CA SER A 68 -1.03 -0.86 16.30
C SER A 68 -0.66 -2.13 17.08
N ARG A 69 0.59 -2.23 17.52
CA ARG A 69 1.14 -3.42 18.17
C ARG A 69 0.70 -3.59 19.62
N SER A 70 0.73 -2.51 20.41
CA SER A 70 0.53 -2.55 21.85
C SER A 70 -0.85 -2.07 22.29
N GLN A 71 -1.63 -1.45 21.40
CA GLN A 71 -2.94 -0.84 21.71
C GLN A 71 -2.87 0.11 22.92
N SER A 72 -1.74 0.78 23.09
CA SER A 72 -1.46 1.64 24.26
C SER A 72 -1.00 3.01 23.80
N ASP A 73 -1.83 4.01 24.10
CA ASP A 73 -1.55 5.41 23.84
C ASP A 73 -0.21 5.85 24.47
N ALA A 74 0.05 5.40 25.70
CA ALA A 74 1.26 5.77 26.43
C ALA A 74 2.54 5.25 25.74
N ASN A 75 2.53 4.01 25.26
CA ASN A 75 3.66 3.44 24.55
C ASN A 75 3.86 4.13 23.20
N ALA A 76 2.78 4.42 22.48
CA ALA A 76 2.85 5.13 21.20
C ALA A 76 3.44 6.54 21.35
N VAL A 77 3.04 7.29 22.38
CA VAL A 77 3.62 8.60 22.70
C VAL A 77 5.12 8.48 23.01
N GLN A 78 5.50 7.47 23.80
CA GLN A 78 6.90 7.27 24.16
C GLN A 78 7.74 6.90 22.92
N GLU A 79 7.24 6.03 22.04
CA GLU A 79 7.93 5.64 20.81
C GLU A 79 8.14 6.84 19.86
N ALA A 80 7.13 7.73 19.72
CA ALA A 80 7.31 8.97 18.96
C ALA A 80 8.47 9.81 19.50
N ILE A 81 8.56 9.95 20.83
CA ILE A 81 9.61 10.72 21.50
C ILE A 81 10.98 10.08 21.27
N ASP A 82 11.08 8.76 21.42
CA ASP A 82 12.33 8.02 21.28
C ASP A 82 12.86 8.10 19.83
N VAL A 83 11.99 7.91 18.85
CA VAL A 83 12.35 8.01 17.42
C VAL A 83 12.66 9.45 17.02
N ALA A 84 11.95 10.45 17.53
CA ALA A 84 12.31 11.85 17.31
C ALA A 84 13.73 12.14 17.85
N ASN A 85 14.03 11.73 19.08
CA ASN A 85 15.34 11.95 19.71
C ASN A 85 16.49 11.24 18.98
N ALA A 86 16.21 10.08 18.36
CA ALA A 86 17.17 9.33 17.55
C ALA A 86 17.50 10.02 16.21
N ASN A 87 16.64 10.91 15.72
CA ASN A 87 16.84 11.63 14.47
C ASN A 87 17.51 13.00 14.71
N SER A 88 18.35 13.42 13.77
CA SER A 88 19.04 14.70 13.83
C SER A 88 18.44 15.72 12.86
N VAL A 89 18.24 16.95 13.36
CA VAL A 89 17.82 18.12 12.57
C VAL A 89 18.75 19.27 12.91
N ALA A 90 19.36 19.89 11.89
CA ALA A 90 20.39 20.92 12.05
C ALA A 90 21.59 20.44 12.90
N GLY A 91 21.95 19.15 12.81
CA GLY A 91 23.10 18.57 13.53
C GLY A 91 22.90 18.34 15.04
N ARG A 92 21.66 18.43 15.54
CA ARG A 92 21.26 18.12 16.93
C ARG A 92 20.07 17.17 16.95
N SER A 93 19.86 16.45 18.04
CA SER A 93 18.66 15.60 18.19
C SER A 93 17.37 16.42 18.17
N LEU A 94 16.33 15.89 17.54
CA LEU A 94 14.99 16.47 17.58
C LEU A 94 14.30 16.06 18.89
N VAL A 95 14.10 17.01 19.78
CA VAL A 95 13.42 16.80 21.06
C VAL A 95 11.99 17.33 20.97
N ILE A 96 11.01 16.41 21.08
CA ILE A 96 9.59 16.70 21.18
C ILE A 96 9.05 16.28 22.55
N GLN A 97 7.90 16.79 22.95
CA GLN A 97 7.23 16.50 24.21
C GLN A 97 5.98 15.65 24.00
N ALA A 98 5.46 15.05 25.07
CA ALA A 98 4.20 14.31 25.00
C ALA A 98 3.02 15.19 24.52
N SER A 99 3.04 16.49 24.79
CA SER A 99 2.03 17.45 24.30
C SER A 99 2.10 17.69 22.79
N ASP A 100 3.20 17.34 22.15
CA ASP A 100 3.40 17.46 20.71
C ASP A 100 2.90 16.23 19.94
N VAL A 101 2.47 15.20 20.66
CA VAL A 101 1.95 13.94 20.12
C VAL A 101 0.46 13.84 20.45
N GLU A 102 -0.36 13.81 19.41
CA GLU A 102 -1.80 13.66 19.51
C GLU A 102 -2.21 12.28 18.99
N ILE A 103 -3.01 11.56 19.76
CA ILE A 103 -3.56 10.27 19.36
C ILE A 103 -5.04 10.46 19.04
N GLY A 104 -5.49 9.83 17.96
CA GLY A 104 -6.84 9.96 17.45
C GLY A 104 -7.09 8.97 16.33
N ARG A 105 -7.82 9.39 15.31
CA ARG A 105 -8.25 8.56 14.19
C ARG A 105 -8.04 9.31 12.87
N ALA A 106 -7.88 8.57 11.78
CA ALA A 106 -7.92 9.12 10.43
C ALA A 106 -9.30 8.85 9.80
N ASP A 107 -9.93 9.89 9.27
CA ASP A 107 -11.21 9.81 8.57
C ASP A 107 -11.07 10.24 7.11
N LEU A 108 -11.49 9.36 6.19
CA LEU A 108 -11.54 9.64 4.76
C LEU A 108 -12.59 10.73 4.48
N GLN A 109 -12.15 11.80 3.84
CA GLN A 109 -12.99 12.92 3.44
C GLN A 109 -13.62 12.68 2.07
N PRO A 110 -14.72 13.39 1.73
CA PRO A 110 -15.38 13.25 0.43
C PRO A 110 -14.48 13.57 -0.79
N ASP A 111 -13.40 14.32 -0.59
CA ASP A 111 -12.41 14.65 -1.63
C ASP A 111 -11.29 13.59 -1.76
N GLY A 112 -11.37 12.50 -0.98
CA GLY A 112 -10.39 11.42 -0.95
C GLY A 112 -9.19 11.68 -0.05
N SER A 113 -9.12 12.83 0.63
CA SER A 113 -8.05 13.12 1.60
C SER A 113 -8.35 12.47 2.97
N TRP A 114 -7.31 12.20 3.76
CA TRP A 114 -7.46 11.72 5.14
C TRP A 114 -7.31 12.88 6.12
N ALA A 115 -8.26 13.02 7.04
CA ALA A 115 -8.20 14.03 8.09
C ALA A 115 -8.00 13.36 9.45
N PHE A 116 -7.05 13.88 10.23
CA PHE A 116 -6.91 13.50 11.64
C PHE A 116 -8.06 14.09 12.47
N THR A 117 -8.75 13.24 13.21
CA THR A 117 -9.83 13.60 14.13
C THR A 117 -9.53 13.09 15.54
N ASN A 118 -10.00 13.82 16.55
CA ASN A 118 -9.91 13.37 17.94
C ASN A 118 -11.10 12.44 18.23
N GLY A 119 -11.00 11.20 17.76
CA GLY A 119 -12.05 10.19 17.84
C GLY A 119 -11.49 8.81 18.16
N THR A 120 -12.39 7.91 18.56
CA THR A 120 -12.09 6.50 18.85
C THR A 120 -12.68 5.56 17.80
N PRO A 121 -12.15 4.33 17.63
CA PRO A 121 -10.90 3.82 18.22
C PRO A 121 -9.66 4.58 17.73
N HIS A 122 -8.64 4.65 18.58
CA HIS A 122 -7.37 5.29 18.24
C HIS A 122 -6.63 4.47 17.18
N THR A 123 -6.45 5.07 16.01
CA THR A 123 -5.86 4.45 14.81
C THR A 123 -4.85 5.36 14.12
N ALA A 124 -4.69 6.60 14.60
CA ALA A 124 -3.78 7.56 14.05
C ALA A 124 -3.00 8.30 15.13
N VAL A 125 -1.77 8.67 14.80
CA VAL A 125 -0.89 9.50 15.63
C VAL A 125 -0.44 10.70 14.81
N ARG A 126 -0.67 11.90 15.33
CA ARG A 126 -0.19 13.16 14.78
C ARG A 126 0.93 13.71 15.63
N VAL A 127 2.08 13.98 15.02
CA VAL A 127 3.26 14.55 15.67
C VAL A 127 3.50 15.96 15.13
N THR A 128 3.66 16.92 16.04
CA THR A 128 4.01 18.31 15.73
C THR A 128 5.43 18.62 16.17
N ALA A 129 6.37 18.70 15.24
CA ALA A 129 7.73 19.11 15.54
C ALA A 129 7.90 20.62 15.27
N LEU A 130 8.25 21.38 16.31
CA LEU A 130 8.57 22.81 16.22
C LEU A 130 9.98 23.05 16.75
N MET A 131 10.79 23.78 15.99
CA MET A 131 12.11 24.24 16.42
C MET A 131 12.06 25.75 16.68
N SER A 132 11.84 26.13 17.94
CA SER A 132 11.86 27.53 18.38
C SER A 132 12.46 27.65 19.77
N ASP A 133 12.78 28.87 20.21
CA ASP A 133 13.29 29.11 21.57
C ASP A 133 12.29 28.73 22.67
N ALA A 134 11.02 28.57 22.33
CA ALA A 134 9.99 28.08 23.25
C ALA A 134 9.95 26.55 23.38
N THR A 135 10.72 25.83 22.56
CA THR A 135 10.73 24.36 22.52
C THR A 135 12.09 23.80 22.98
N PRO A 136 12.14 22.57 23.53
CA PRO A 136 13.41 21.95 23.94
C PRO A 136 14.44 21.82 22.81
N SER A 137 13.98 21.70 21.56
CA SER A 137 14.84 21.63 20.37
C SER A 137 15.55 22.96 20.04
N GLY A 138 15.03 24.10 20.52
CA GLY A 138 15.56 25.44 20.26
C GLY A 138 15.39 25.93 18.82
N SER A 139 15.56 27.24 18.57
CA SER A 139 15.60 27.81 17.21
C SER A 139 16.89 27.41 16.47
N VAL A 140 16.88 27.50 15.13
CA VAL A 140 18.01 27.13 14.28
C VAL A 140 18.82 28.38 13.92
N PRO A 141 20.09 28.50 14.32
CA PRO A 141 20.89 29.68 13.99
C PRO A 141 21.30 29.67 12.51
N LEU A 142 21.17 30.81 11.83
CA LEU A 142 21.66 31.01 10.45
C LEU A 142 23.15 31.39 10.44
N TYR A 143 23.87 31.01 9.38
CA TYR A 143 25.29 31.27 9.24
C TYR A 143 25.56 32.75 8.94
N PHE A 144 24.95 33.27 7.88
CA PHE A 144 25.17 34.65 7.40
C PHE A 144 23.97 35.57 7.60
N GLY A 145 22.79 35.05 7.92
CA GLY A 145 21.56 35.81 8.15
C GLY A 145 21.73 36.88 9.22
N ARG A 146 22.65 36.66 10.16
CA ARG A 146 23.05 37.63 11.20
C ARG A 146 23.55 38.96 10.63
N LEU A 147 24.17 38.94 9.44
CA LEU A 147 24.62 40.14 8.72
C LEU A 147 23.44 40.97 8.19
N PHE A 148 22.28 40.34 8.02
CA PHE A 148 21.06 40.94 7.48
C PHE A 148 19.94 41.11 8.52
N GLY A 149 20.23 40.86 9.80
CA GLY A 149 19.26 40.98 10.91
C GLY A 149 18.41 39.74 11.19
N PHE A 150 18.56 38.66 10.42
CA PHE A 150 17.86 37.39 10.63
C PHE A 150 18.78 36.39 11.33
N ARG A 151 18.67 36.26 12.65
CA ARG A 151 19.59 35.42 13.42
C ARG A 151 19.20 33.95 13.42
N GLU A 152 17.91 33.69 13.30
CA GLU A 152 17.31 32.40 13.61
C GLU A 152 16.24 32.03 12.60
N PHE A 153 16.04 30.73 12.46
CA PHE A 153 15.03 30.09 11.64
C PHE A 153 14.23 29.13 12.52
N THR A 154 12.89 29.22 12.43
CA THR A 154 11.98 28.46 13.30
C THR A 154 11.02 27.59 12.48
N PRO A 155 11.48 26.45 11.94
CA PRO A 155 10.63 25.55 11.17
C PRO A 155 9.64 24.79 12.05
N GLN A 156 8.46 24.54 11.49
CA GLN A 156 7.45 23.65 12.06
C GLN A 156 7.07 22.59 11.03
N ARG A 157 6.83 21.37 11.48
CA ARG A 157 6.24 20.29 10.69
C ARG A 157 5.19 19.56 11.50
N ILE A 158 4.10 19.21 10.84
CA ILE A 158 3.08 18.30 11.35
C ILE A 158 3.11 17.08 10.44
N SER A 159 3.09 15.89 11.03
CA SER A 159 2.96 14.61 10.32
C SER A 159 1.92 13.75 11.01
N THR A 160 1.10 13.06 10.23
CA THR A 160 0.12 12.11 10.75
C THR A 160 0.39 10.76 10.12
N ALA A 161 0.46 9.72 10.94
CA ALA A 161 0.47 8.34 10.46
C ALA A 161 -0.74 7.62 11.05
N SER A 162 -1.35 6.75 10.26
CA SER A 162 -2.45 5.90 10.72
C SER A 162 -2.16 4.43 10.39
N TYR A 163 -2.78 3.54 11.15
CA TYR A 163 -2.90 2.13 10.80
C TYR A 163 -4.37 1.78 10.70
N PHE A 164 -4.70 0.84 9.82
CA PHE A 164 -6.04 0.30 9.72
C PHE A 164 -6.00 -1.17 10.08
N GLU A 165 -6.98 -1.60 10.86
CA GLU A 165 -7.32 -3.02 10.91
C GLU A 165 -7.79 -3.45 9.52
N GLN A 166 -7.58 -4.71 9.16
CA GLN A 166 -7.92 -5.20 7.84
C GLN A 166 -8.92 -6.33 7.90
N GLU A 167 -9.95 -6.21 7.06
CA GLU A 167 -10.91 -7.26 6.80
C GLU A 167 -10.68 -7.75 5.38
N VAL A 168 -10.27 -9.01 5.28
CA VAL A 168 -9.98 -9.65 3.99
C VAL A 168 -11.06 -10.67 3.71
N CYS A 169 -11.63 -10.65 2.51
CA CYS A 169 -12.46 -11.74 2.02
C CYS A 169 -11.74 -12.44 0.87
N LEU A 170 -11.34 -13.69 1.08
CA LEU A 170 -10.85 -14.55 0.01
C LEU A 170 -12.06 -15.06 -0.78
N VAL A 171 -12.10 -14.73 -2.07
CA VAL A 171 -13.20 -15.04 -2.99
C VAL A 171 -12.65 -15.94 -4.08
N ILE A 172 -12.76 -17.25 -3.86
CA ILE A 172 -12.03 -18.28 -4.62
C ILE A 172 -12.97 -19.03 -5.57
N ASP A 173 -12.59 -19.08 -6.84
CA ASP A 173 -13.26 -19.87 -7.87
C ASP A 173 -13.17 -21.37 -7.54
N ARG A 174 -14.31 -22.06 -7.58
CA ARG A 174 -14.46 -23.51 -7.43
C ARG A 174 -15.25 -24.12 -8.60
N SER A 175 -15.24 -23.48 -9.76
CA SER A 175 -15.77 -24.03 -11.00
C SER A 175 -15.03 -25.32 -11.37
N HIS A 176 -15.63 -26.12 -12.25
CA HIS A 176 -15.11 -27.46 -12.54
C HIS A 176 -13.68 -27.45 -13.11
N SER A 177 -13.24 -26.35 -13.76
CA SER A 177 -11.86 -26.22 -14.23
C SER A 177 -10.84 -26.31 -13.11
N MET A 178 -11.21 -26.02 -11.87
CA MET A 178 -10.33 -26.16 -10.71
C MET A 178 -9.93 -27.62 -10.42
N CYS A 179 -10.68 -28.60 -10.94
CA CYS A 179 -10.31 -30.02 -10.88
C CYS A 179 -9.25 -30.42 -11.92
N PHE A 180 -8.97 -29.56 -12.90
CA PHE A 180 -8.04 -29.87 -13.98
C PHE A 180 -6.59 -29.82 -13.52
N ASP A 181 -5.71 -30.39 -14.33
CA ASP A 181 -4.27 -30.24 -14.16
C ASP A 181 -3.78 -28.83 -14.51
N LEU A 182 -2.47 -28.62 -14.33
CA LEU A 182 -1.80 -27.35 -14.56
C LEU A 182 -1.35 -27.15 -16.03
N SER A 183 -1.75 -28.01 -16.96
CA SER A 183 -1.33 -27.90 -18.37
C SER A 183 -1.97 -26.73 -19.12
N GLY A 184 -3.03 -26.13 -18.56
CA GLY A 184 -3.86 -25.14 -19.23
C GLY A 184 -4.79 -25.72 -20.31
N THR A 185 -4.79 -27.05 -20.50
CA THR A 185 -5.68 -27.71 -21.46
C THR A 185 -7.06 -27.96 -20.84
N PRO A 186 -8.17 -27.55 -21.48
CA PRO A 186 -9.51 -27.85 -20.98
C PRO A 186 -9.74 -29.36 -20.88
N TRP A 187 -10.40 -29.80 -19.80
CA TRP A 187 -10.74 -31.20 -19.53
C TRP A 187 -9.51 -32.13 -19.41
N SER A 188 -8.34 -31.58 -19.08
CA SER A 188 -7.16 -32.37 -18.72
C SER A 188 -7.08 -32.50 -17.21
N TYR A 189 -6.96 -33.73 -16.70
CA TYR A 189 -7.00 -34.01 -15.27
C TYR A 189 -5.67 -34.56 -14.77
N PRO A 190 -5.38 -34.41 -13.47
CA PRO A 190 -4.19 -35.00 -12.86
C PRO A 190 -4.11 -36.52 -13.08
N PRO A 191 -2.89 -37.07 -13.22
CA PRO A 191 -2.72 -38.51 -13.39
C PRO A 191 -3.34 -39.31 -12.26
N GLY A 192 -4.10 -40.36 -12.59
CA GLY A 192 -4.69 -41.27 -11.60
C GLY A 192 -6.15 -40.96 -11.23
N MET A 193 -6.74 -39.90 -11.79
CA MET A 193 -8.17 -39.63 -11.65
C MET A 193 -9.02 -40.76 -12.27
N PRO A 194 -10.10 -41.22 -11.61
CA PRO A 194 -10.98 -42.21 -12.18
C PRO A 194 -11.75 -41.65 -13.39
N THR A 195 -11.85 -42.46 -14.45
CA THR A 195 -12.50 -42.07 -15.73
C THR A 195 -13.90 -42.66 -15.91
N ASN A 196 -14.48 -43.26 -14.87
CA ASN A 196 -15.80 -43.89 -14.93
C ASN A 196 -16.57 -43.64 -13.61
N PRO A 197 -17.78 -43.04 -13.64
CA PRO A 197 -18.61 -42.79 -14.82
C PRO A 197 -18.09 -41.69 -15.76
N ASP A 198 -17.58 -40.58 -15.22
CA ASP A 198 -16.83 -39.51 -15.92
C ASP A 198 -15.99 -38.76 -14.86
N GLU A 199 -14.89 -38.11 -15.24
CA GLU A 199 -14.01 -37.38 -14.32
C GLU A 199 -14.73 -36.26 -13.54
N VAL A 200 -15.78 -35.67 -14.13
CA VAL A 200 -16.66 -34.66 -13.50
C VAL A 200 -17.39 -35.18 -12.26
N ALA A 201 -17.54 -36.50 -12.12
CA ALA A 201 -18.16 -37.14 -10.98
C ALA A 201 -17.19 -37.36 -9.80
N HIS A 202 -16.00 -36.76 -9.85
CA HIS A 202 -14.98 -36.90 -8.82
C HIS A 202 -14.52 -35.52 -8.30
N PRO A 203 -14.17 -35.43 -6.99
CA PRO A 203 -13.56 -34.23 -6.43
C PRO A 203 -12.18 -33.96 -7.08
N PRO A 204 -11.63 -32.74 -6.94
CA PRO A 204 -10.27 -32.44 -7.39
C PRO A 204 -9.25 -33.40 -6.74
N GLU A 205 -8.18 -33.71 -7.47
CA GLU A 205 -7.07 -34.51 -6.92
C GLU A 205 -6.17 -33.66 -6.01
N ASP A 206 -5.72 -34.25 -4.91
CA ASP A 206 -5.08 -33.56 -3.78
C ASP A 206 -3.72 -32.89 -4.09
N ASN A 207 -3.04 -33.19 -5.20
CA ASN A 207 -1.67 -32.69 -5.45
C ASN A 207 -1.45 -32.09 -6.84
N GLY A 208 -2.19 -32.54 -7.85
CA GLY A 208 -2.00 -32.15 -9.25
C GLY A 208 -3.06 -31.22 -9.78
N SER A 209 -4.15 -31.00 -9.03
CA SER A 209 -5.24 -30.11 -9.46
C SER A 209 -4.89 -28.63 -9.26
N ARG A 210 -5.59 -27.77 -10.00
CA ARG A 210 -5.52 -26.32 -9.78
C ARG A 210 -6.02 -25.94 -8.39
N TRP A 211 -7.04 -26.63 -7.88
CA TRP A 211 -7.55 -26.45 -6.52
C TRP A 211 -6.50 -26.75 -5.46
N ALA A 212 -5.83 -27.91 -5.53
CA ALA A 212 -4.75 -28.26 -4.60
C ALA A 212 -3.64 -27.19 -4.55
N THR A 213 -3.32 -26.61 -5.72
CA THR A 213 -2.33 -25.53 -5.80
C THR A 213 -2.79 -24.25 -5.10
N ILE A 214 -4.10 -23.96 -5.12
CA ILE A 214 -4.68 -22.84 -4.39
C ILE A 214 -4.68 -23.10 -2.88
N GLU A 215 -4.94 -24.33 -2.43
CA GLU A 215 -4.85 -24.68 -1.00
C GLU A 215 -3.45 -24.35 -0.47
N ASP A 216 -2.40 -24.79 -1.17
CA ASP A 216 -1.00 -24.50 -0.81
C ASP A 216 -0.69 -22.98 -0.79
N ALA A 217 -1.20 -22.24 -1.78
CA ALA A 217 -0.98 -20.80 -1.88
C ALA A 217 -1.68 -20.01 -0.77
N VAL A 218 -2.93 -20.41 -0.43
CA VAL A 218 -3.68 -19.79 0.67
C VAL A 218 -3.07 -20.14 2.02
N ASP A 219 -2.60 -21.38 2.23
CA ASP A 219 -1.93 -21.76 3.47
C ASP A 219 -0.67 -20.92 3.72
N LEU A 220 0.14 -20.66 2.68
CA LEU A 220 1.28 -19.75 2.78
C LEU A 220 0.83 -18.32 3.10
N PHE A 221 -0.20 -17.82 2.41
CA PHE A 221 -0.78 -16.50 2.68
C PHE A 221 -1.19 -16.36 4.15
N LEU A 222 -1.93 -17.33 4.68
CA LEU A 222 -2.40 -17.38 6.06
C LEU A 222 -1.23 -17.43 7.06
N ALA A 223 -0.20 -18.23 6.77
CA ALA A 223 1.00 -18.30 7.58
C ALA A 223 1.71 -16.95 7.67
N ILE A 224 1.84 -16.21 6.56
CA ILE A 224 2.48 -14.89 6.53
C ILE A 224 1.65 -13.87 7.31
N VAL A 225 0.35 -13.76 7.03
CA VAL A 225 -0.50 -12.76 7.68
C VAL A 225 -0.68 -13.03 9.18
N SER A 226 -0.53 -14.27 9.62
CA SER A 226 -0.52 -14.62 11.05
C SER A 226 0.67 -14.06 11.84
N GLY A 227 1.77 -13.73 11.14
CA GLY A 227 2.94 -13.08 11.74
C GLY A 227 2.81 -11.56 11.87
N VAL A 228 1.73 -10.96 11.36
CA VAL A 228 1.50 -9.52 11.35
C VAL A 228 0.73 -9.09 12.59
N ASN A 229 1.04 -7.92 13.14
CA ASN A 229 0.30 -7.34 14.26
C ASN A 229 -0.09 -5.88 13.96
N PRO A 230 -1.39 -5.52 13.95
CA PRO A 230 -2.56 -6.39 14.13
C PRO A 230 -2.77 -7.33 12.95
N ALA A 231 -3.11 -8.57 13.25
CA ALA A 231 -3.37 -9.58 12.24
C ALA A 231 -4.70 -9.26 11.52
N PRO A 232 -4.75 -9.34 10.18
CA PRO A 232 -5.99 -9.14 9.43
C PRO A 232 -7.01 -10.23 9.79
N ARG A 233 -8.30 -9.89 9.90
CA ARG A 233 -9.33 -10.93 9.90
C ARG A 233 -9.60 -11.36 8.48
N VAL A 234 -9.80 -12.65 8.28
CA VAL A 234 -9.98 -13.24 6.96
C VAL A 234 -11.27 -14.04 6.95
N ALA A 235 -12.11 -13.83 5.94
CA ALA A 235 -13.27 -14.63 5.60
C ALA A 235 -12.99 -15.41 4.31
N LEU A 236 -13.74 -16.48 4.10
CA LEU A 236 -13.63 -17.30 2.89
C LEU A 236 -14.99 -17.48 2.24
N VAL A 237 -15.05 -17.17 0.95
CA VAL A 237 -16.17 -17.42 0.05
C VAL A 237 -15.66 -18.21 -1.13
N THR A 238 -16.37 -19.28 -1.50
CA THR A 238 -16.12 -20.02 -2.74
C THR A 238 -17.29 -19.86 -3.69
N TRP A 239 -17.00 -19.82 -4.99
CA TRP A 239 -18.03 -19.53 -6.00
C TRP A 239 -17.85 -20.33 -7.31
N ALA A 240 -18.96 -20.59 -7.98
CA ALA A 240 -19.08 -21.17 -9.31
C ALA A 240 -20.44 -20.73 -9.90
N SER A 241 -20.94 -21.37 -10.96
CA SER A 241 -22.34 -21.23 -11.36
C SER A 241 -23.24 -22.18 -10.57
N GLU A 242 -24.52 -21.84 -10.47
CA GLU A 242 -25.52 -22.73 -9.87
C GLU A 242 -25.71 -23.98 -10.73
N MET A 243 -25.76 -25.14 -10.07
CA MET A 243 -26.09 -26.44 -10.65
C MET A 243 -27.36 -26.96 -10.00
N ASP A 244 -28.43 -27.08 -10.79
CA ASP A 244 -29.72 -27.59 -10.37
C ASP A 244 -30.04 -28.94 -11.05
N THR A 245 -31.22 -29.50 -10.75
CA THR A 245 -31.65 -30.80 -11.28
C THR A 245 -31.86 -30.84 -12.80
N SER A 246 -31.84 -29.68 -13.48
CA SER A 246 -32.00 -29.55 -14.93
C SER A 246 -30.66 -29.47 -15.68
N THR A 247 -29.55 -29.34 -14.96
CA THR A 247 -28.21 -29.25 -15.55
C THR A 247 -27.67 -30.59 -16.04
N TYR A 248 -26.74 -30.53 -17.00
CA TYR A 248 -26.07 -31.72 -17.53
C TYR A 248 -25.23 -32.41 -16.44
N GLU A 249 -24.54 -31.63 -15.62
CA GLU A 249 -23.72 -32.06 -14.50
C GLU A 249 -24.56 -32.87 -13.50
N TYR A 250 -25.79 -32.45 -13.20
CA TYR A 250 -26.70 -33.23 -12.36
C TYR A 250 -27.05 -34.59 -12.97
N SER A 251 -27.20 -34.68 -14.29
CA SER A 251 -27.53 -35.96 -14.95
C SER A 251 -26.45 -37.05 -14.80
N ILE A 252 -25.21 -36.63 -14.55
CA ILE A 252 -24.06 -37.52 -14.35
C ILE A 252 -23.76 -37.73 -12.87
N THR A 253 -23.80 -36.65 -12.09
CA THR A 253 -23.33 -36.64 -10.69
C THR A 253 -24.44 -36.82 -9.66
N GLY A 254 -25.70 -36.62 -10.05
CA GLY A 254 -26.84 -36.57 -9.13
C GLY A 254 -26.77 -35.45 -8.10
N SER A 255 -25.87 -34.47 -8.27
CA SER A 255 -25.53 -33.47 -7.28
C SER A 255 -25.90 -32.07 -7.75
N THR A 256 -26.46 -31.27 -6.83
CA THR A 256 -26.68 -29.84 -7.02
C THR A 256 -25.58 -29.05 -6.32
N SER A 257 -25.35 -27.81 -6.77
CA SER A 257 -24.38 -26.91 -6.16
C SER A 257 -24.91 -25.47 -6.26
N PRO A 258 -24.93 -24.70 -5.15
CA PRO A 258 -25.25 -23.28 -5.23
C PRO A 258 -24.16 -22.51 -6.00
N ALA A 259 -24.47 -21.30 -6.47
CA ALA A 259 -23.46 -20.44 -7.09
C ALA A 259 -22.38 -19.98 -6.08
N VAL A 260 -22.74 -19.81 -4.82
CA VAL A 260 -21.85 -19.28 -3.76
C VAL A 260 -21.94 -20.15 -2.52
N THR A 261 -20.83 -20.31 -1.81
CA THR A 261 -20.82 -20.81 -0.44
C THR A 261 -19.98 -19.89 0.45
N TYR A 262 -20.56 -19.46 1.57
CA TYR A 262 -19.87 -18.73 2.64
C TYR A 262 -19.19 -19.76 3.55
N GLU A 263 -17.93 -20.07 3.26
CA GLU A 263 -17.22 -21.15 3.94
C GLU A 263 -16.84 -20.77 5.37
N VAL A 264 -16.29 -19.56 5.55
CA VAL A 264 -15.81 -19.08 6.85
C VAL A 264 -16.22 -17.61 7.04
N PRO A 265 -16.93 -17.27 8.13
CA PRO A 265 -17.31 -15.89 8.42
C PRO A 265 -16.10 -15.06 8.87
N LEU A 266 -16.25 -13.74 8.84
CA LEU A 266 -15.21 -12.79 9.25
C LEU A 266 -15.00 -12.75 10.78
N ALA A 267 -16.08 -12.88 11.55
CA ALA A 267 -16.05 -12.87 13.00
C ALA A 267 -16.06 -14.28 13.60
N GLY A 268 -15.27 -14.47 14.66
CA GLY A 268 -15.24 -15.72 15.41
C GLY A 268 -14.46 -16.85 14.73
N SER A 269 -13.78 -16.58 13.62
CA SER A 269 -12.96 -17.53 12.87
C SER A 269 -11.47 -17.34 13.14
N SER A 270 -10.72 -18.40 12.88
CA SER A 270 -9.27 -18.48 12.92
C SER A 270 -8.73 -18.85 11.54
N TYR A 271 -7.43 -18.63 11.30
CA TYR A 271 -6.81 -19.03 10.03
C TYR A 271 -6.86 -20.55 9.80
N SER A 272 -6.81 -21.37 10.85
CA SER A 272 -6.99 -22.82 10.72
C SER A 272 -8.38 -23.21 10.25
N ASP A 273 -9.41 -22.41 10.54
CA ASP A 273 -10.77 -22.67 10.03
C ASP A 273 -10.81 -22.49 8.50
N ILE A 274 -10.04 -21.54 7.96
CA ILE A 274 -9.93 -21.30 6.52
C ILE A 274 -9.24 -22.46 5.81
N SER A 275 -8.06 -22.89 6.29
CA SER A 275 -7.37 -24.06 5.74
C SER A 275 -8.25 -25.30 5.82
N THR A 276 -8.93 -25.52 6.95
CA THR A 276 -9.86 -26.65 7.14
C THR A 276 -11.01 -26.60 6.14
N ALA A 277 -11.59 -25.42 5.92
CA ALA A 277 -12.70 -25.25 4.99
C ALA A 277 -12.29 -25.44 3.52
N LEU A 278 -11.09 -24.99 3.13
CA LEU A 278 -10.54 -25.24 1.80
C LEU A 278 -10.33 -26.73 1.55
N THR A 279 -9.63 -27.44 2.45
CA THR A 279 -9.45 -28.89 2.35
C THR A 279 -10.80 -29.61 2.34
N ALA A 280 -11.75 -29.22 3.18
CA ALA A 280 -13.09 -29.81 3.18
C ALA A 280 -13.80 -29.59 1.83
N ARG A 281 -13.64 -28.42 1.21
CA ARG A 281 -14.16 -28.12 -0.12
C ARG A 281 -13.48 -28.95 -1.20
N GLY A 282 -12.16 -29.17 -1.12
CA GLY A 282 -11.41 -30.05 -2.01
C GLY A 282 -11.89 -31.52 -1.98
N ASN A 283 -12.53 -31.94 -0.89
CA ASN A 283 -13.13 -33.28 -0.78
C ASN A 283 -14.56 -33.39 -1.35
N LEU A 284 -15.14 -32.29 -1.84
CA LEU A 284 -16.49 -32.26 -2.42
C LEU A 284 -16.43 -32.13 -3.94
N LEU A 285 -17.53 -32.50 -4.61
CA LEU A 285 -17.67 -32.27 -6.04
C LEU A 285 -17.64 -30.77 -6.34
N MET A 286 -16.73 -30.38 -7.24
CA MET A 286 -16.69 -29.05 -7.83
C MET A 286 -17.28 -29.12 -9.22
N ILE A 287 -18.50 -28.62 -9.33
CA ILE A 287 -19.29 -28.60 -10.56
C ILE A 287 -19.76 -27.18 -10.86
N GLY A 288 -20.02 -26.93 -12.13
CA GLY A 288 -20.47 -25.64 -12.62
C GLY A 288 -19.37 -24.81 -13.27
N ALA A 289 -19.83 -23.75 -13.91
CA ALA A 289 -19.03 -22.83 -14.70
C ALA A 289 -18.62 -21.59 -13.85
N THR A 290 -18.15 -20.53 -14.50
CA THR A 290 -17.46 -19.42 -13.85
C THR A 290 -18.38 -18.20 -13.75
N ASN A 291 -19.16 -18.10 -12.66
CA ASN A 291 -20.00 -16.95 -12.33
C ASN A 291 -19.28 -15.97 -11.38
N MET A 292 -18.32 -15.23 -11.94
CA MET A 292 -17.44 -14.33 -11.18
C MET A 292 -18.20 -13.22 -10.44
N SER A 293 -19.27 -12.68 -11.05
CA SER A 293 -20.07 -11.62 -10.41
C SER A 293 -20.72 -12.09 -9.11
N ALA A 294 -21.21 -13.34 -9.06
CA ALA A 294 -21.82 -13.89 -7.85
C ALA A 294 -20.82 -14.02 -6.70
N GLY A 295 -19.58 -14.45 -6.99
CA GLY A 295 -18.51 -14.48 -6.00
C GLY A 295 -18.17 -13.09 -5.47
N MET A 296 -18.05 -12.11 -6.37
CA MET A 296 -17.78 -10.71 -6.00
C MET A 296 -18.91 -10.11 -5.16
N GLU A 297 -20.18 -10.31 -5.54
CA GLU A 297 -21.35 -9.86 -4.78
C GLU A 297 -21.35 -10.42 -3.36
N ALA A 298 -21.09 -11.72 -3.21
CA ALA A 298 -20.98 -12.36 -1.90
C ALA A 298 -19.80 -11.82 -1.07
N GLY A 299 -18.66 -11.54 -1.72
CA GLY A 299 -17.52 -10.91 -1.06
C GLY A 299 -17.84 -9.49 -0.59
N ILE A 300 -18.59 -8.71 -1.38
CA ILE A 300 -19.10 -7.39 -0.99
C ILE A 300 -20.04 -7.52 0.21
N ASP A 301 -20.97 -8.47 0.20
CA ASP A 301 -21.90 -8.70 1.31
C ASP A 301 -21.17 -9.04 2.61
N VAL A 302 -20.11 -9.86 2.56
CA VAL A 302 -19.26 -10.15 3.72
C VAL A 302 -18.56 -8.88 4.23
N LEU A 303 -17.98 -8.09 3.32
CA LEU A 303 -17.20 -6.89 3.65
C LEU A 303 -18.06 -5.67 4.00
N ASN A 304 -19.37 -5.70 3.73
CA ASN A 304 -20.34 -4.71 4.21
C ASN A 304 -21.18 -5.25 5.39
N GLY A 305 -20.90 -6.48 5.82
CA GLY A 305 -21.65 -7.16 6.87
C GLY A 305 -21.55 -6.48 8.23
N PRO A 306 -22.47 -6.79 9.15
CA PRO A 306 -22.52 -6.17 10.48
C PRO A 306 -21.30 -6.49 11.36
N ASP A 307 -20.54 -7.53 11.02
CA ASP A 307 -19.37 -8.00 11.77
C ASP A 307 -18.06 -7.26 11.40
N VAL A 308 -18.10 -6.43 10.36
CA VAL A 308 -16.98 -5.62 9.88
C VAL A 308 -16.70 -4.49 10.87
N ARG A 309 -15.42 -4.30 11.23
CA ARG A 309 -15.04 -3.22 12.14
C ARG A 309 -15.22 -1.88 11.44
N ALA A 310 -15.79 -0.91 12.16
CA ALA A 310 -16.28 0.35 11.60
C ALA A 310 -15.26 1.15 10.74
N ASN A 311 -13.96 0.91 10.89
CA ASN A 311 -12.87 1.64 10.23
C ASN A 311 -11.83 0.74 9.59
N ALA A 312 -12.13 -0.55 9.48
CA ALA A 312 -11.19 -1.46 8.89
C ALA A 312 -11.12 -1.22 7.38
N GLN A 313 -9.92 -1.34 6.84
CA GLN A 313 -9.73 -1.40 5.40
C GLN A 313 -10.31 -2.73 4.91
N ARG A 314 -11.23 -2.64 3.96
CA ARG A 314 -11.94 -3.79 3.42
C ARG A 314 -11.31 -4.19 2.11
N THR A 315 -10.85 -5.43 2.05
CA THR A 315 -10.12 -5.94 0.90
C THR A 315 -10.69 -7.28 0.46
N MET A 316 -10.92 -7.41 -0.83
CA MET A 316 -11.26 -8.67 -1.46
C MET A 316 -10.04 -9.19 -2.21
N VAL A 317 -9.75 -10.49 -2.07
CA VAL A 317 -8.82 -11.20 -2.95
C VAL A 317 -9.65 -12.13 -3.82
N LEU A 318 -9.88 -11.70 -5.06
CA LEU A 318 -10.63 -12.47 -6.06
C LEU A 318 -9.67 -13.34 -6.86
N MET A 319 -9.92 -14.64 -6.92
CA MET A 319 -9.11 -15.57 -7.70
C MET A 319 -9.98 -16.39 -8.67
N SER A 320 -9.47 -16.61 -9.89
CA SER A 320 -10.07 -17.50 -10.88
C SER A 320 -9.01 -18.08 -11.83
N ASP A 321 -9.23 -19.31 -12.28
CA ASP A 321 -8.42 -20.00 -13.30
C ASP A 321 -9.06 -19.96 -14.72
N GLY A 322 -10.20 -19.29 -14.84
CA GLY A 322 -11.07 -19.40 -15.99
C GLY A 322 -11.56 -18.06 -16.53
N GLN A 323 -12.38 -18.15 -17.58
CA GLN A 323 -13.10 -17.01 -18.13
C GLN A 323 -14.50 -17.00 -17.56
N TRP A 324 -14.93 -15.84 -17.05
CA TRP A 324 -16.31 -15.70 -16.63
C TRP A 324 -17.23 -15.92 -17.84
N ASN A 325 -18.23 -16.77 -17.66
CA ASN A 325 -19.10 -17.23 -18.74
C ASN A 325 -20.56 -17.39 -18.29
N GLN A 326 -20.84 -17.03 -17.04
CA GLN A 326 -22.15 -16.99 -16.41
C GLN A 326 -22.28 -15.71 -15.59
N GLY A 327 -23.52 -15.37 -15.23
CA GLY A 327 -23.80 -14.19 -14.41
C GLY A 327 -23.73 -12.88 -15.18
N SER A 328 -23.46 -11.81 -14.44
CA SER A 328 -23.39 -10.45 -14.97
C SER A 328 -21.93 -10.03 -15.20
N ASN A 329 -21.72 -8.88 -15.84
CA ASN A 329 -20.37 -8.40 -16.12
C ASN A 329 -19.65 -8.05 -14.80
N PRO A 330 -18.55 -8.72 -14.43
CA PRO A 330 -17.88 -8.53 -13.13
C PRO A 330 -17.24 -7.14 -12.99
N THR A 331 -16.94 -6.47 -14.10
CA THR A 331 -16.46 -5.08 -14.10
C THR A 331 -17.52 -4.10 -13.59
N GLN A 332 -18.83 -4.43 -13.71
CA GLN A 332 -19.90 -3.63 -13.13
C GLN A 332 -19.96 -3.81 -11.61
N THR A 333 -19.85 -5.05 -11.11
CA THR A 333 -19.78 -5.36 -9.68
C THR A 333 -18.57 -4.69 -9.01
N ALA A 334 -17.44 -4.57 -9.72
CA ALA A 334 -16.29 -3.80 -9.25
C ALA A 334 -16.59 -2.31 -9.00
N ASN A 335 -17.53 -1.71 -9.74
CA ASN A 335 -17.94 -0.33 -9.49
C ASN A 335 -18.73 -0.20 -8.18
N ASP A 336 -19.51 -1.22 -7.83
CA ASP A 336 -20.28 -1.24 -6.59
C ASP A 336 -19.34 -1.44 -5.39
N ALA A 337 -18.39 -2.37 -5.49
CA ALA A 337 -17.31 -2.50 -4.50
C ALA A 337 -16.52 -1.19 -4.29
N HIS A 338 -16.18 -0.49 -5.38
CA HIS A 338 -15.47 0.80 -5.30
C HIS A 338 -16.29 1.87 -4.56
N LYS A 339 -17.59 1.98 -4.84
CA LYS A 339 -18.49 2.92 -4.13
C LYS A 339 -18.55 2.64 -2.64
N ASP A 340 -18.46 1.36 -2.27
CA ASP A 340 -18.47 0.93 -0.88
C ASP A 340 -17.10 1.05 -0.21
N GLY A 341 -16.05 1.48 -0.92
CA GLY A 341 -14.70 1.62 -0.40
C GLY A 341 -13.97 0.28 -0.22
N ILE A 342 -14.35 -0.74 -0.98
CA ILE A 342 -13.70 -2.05 -0.99
C ILE A 342 -12.62 -2.08 -2.09
N ILE A 343 -11.42 -2.49 -1.72
CA ILE A 343 -10.30 -2.69 -2.65
C ILE A 343 -10.31 -4.15 -3.10
N ILE A 344 -10.24 -4.42 -4.40
CA ILE A 344 -10.19 -5.78 -4.94
C ILE A 344 -8.81 -6.04 -5.53
N HIS A 345 -8.06 -6.95 -4.94
CA HIS A 345 -6.91 -7.57 -5.61
C HIS A 345 -7.38 -8.78 -6.39
N THR A 346 -6.83 -9.00 -7.57
CA THR A 346 -7.22 -10.10 -8.45
C THR A 346 -6.03 -11.01 -8.74
N VAL A 347 -6.27 -12.33 -8.75
CA VAL A 347 -5.29 -13.35 -9.11
C VAL A 347 -5.85 -14.22 -10.23
N SER A 348 -5.26 -14.14 -11.43
CA SER A 348 -5.63 -15.01 -12.56
C SER A 348 -4.62 -16.14 -12.71
N PHE A 349 -5.11 -17.38 -12.69
CA PHE A 349 -4.26 -18.58 -12.73
C PHE A 349 -4.33 -19.30 -14.08
N LEU A 350 -3.15 -19.58 -14.65
CA LEU A 350 -2.93 -20.08 -16.01
C LEU A 350 -3.35 -19.08 -17.11
N ASP A 351 -2.73 -19.23 -18.28
CA ASP A 351 -2.84 -18.23 -19.36
C ASP A 351 -4.25 -18.13 -19.97
N ALA A 352 -5.08 -19.16 -19.79
CA ALA A 352 -6.45 -19.22 -20.29
C ALA A 352 -7.45 -18.37 -19.47
N ALA A 353 -7.08 -17.99 -18.24
CA ALA A 353 -7.92 -17.18 -17.37
C ALA A 353 -8.17 -15.77 -17.95
N ASP A 354 -9.27 -15.13 -17.54
CA ASP A 354 -9.62 -13.78 -18.00
C ASP A 354 -8.75 -12.69 -17.34
N GLN A 355 -7.53 -12.52 -17.86
CA GLN A 355 -6.58 -11.54 -17.34
C GLN A 355 -7.05 -10.09 -17.56
N GLN A 356 -7.75 -9.83 -18.67
CA GLN A 356 -8.09 -8.46 -19.06
C GLN A 356 -9.17 -7.89 -18.12
N ASP A 357 -10.23 -8.64 -17.85
CA ASP A 357 -11.27 -8.17 -16.94
C ASP A 357 -10.78 -8.20 -15.49
N MET A 358 -9.96 -9.18 -15.09
CA MET A 358 -9.31 -9.20 -13.77
C MET A 358 -8.43 -7.95 -13.53
N GLN A 359 -7.70 -7.49 -14.55
CA GLN A 359 -6.93 -6.25 -14.45
C GLN A 359 -7.81 -5.01 -14.34
N LYS A 360 -8.94 -4.96 -15.07
CA LYS A 360 -9.91 -3.86 -14.98
C LYS A 360 -10.56 -3.80 -13.59
N ILE A 361 -10.93 -4.94 -13.01
CA ILE A 361 -11.53 -5.02 -11.67
C ILE A 361 -10.58 -4.46 -10.62
N ALA A 362 -9.32 -4.91 -10.62
CA ALA A 362 -8.31 -4.41 -9.69
C ALA A 362 -8.08 -2.90 -9.84
N THR A 363 -7.87 -2.44 -11.08
CA THR A 363 -7.62 -1.02 -11.36
C THR A 363 -8.78 -0.13 -10.90
N ARG A 364 -10.03 -0.56 -11.11
CA ARG A 364 -11.22 0.21 -10.72
C ARG A 364 -11.35 0.44 -9.23
N THR A 365 -10.88 -0.51 -8.43
CA THR A 365 -11.03 -0.49 -6.97
C THR A 365 -9.75 -0.03 -6.27
N GLY A 366 -8.69 0.29 -7.03
CA GLY A 366 -7.38 0.68 -6.50
C GLY A 366 -6.51 -0.51 -6.03
N GLY A 367 -6.89 -1.73 -6.38
CA GLY A 367 -6.14 -2.95 -6.08
C GLY A 367 -5.06 -3.28 -7.12
N ARG A 368 -4.46 -4.46 -6.95
CA ARG A 368 -3.41 -5.00 -7.84
C ARG A 368 -3.87 -6.30 -8.47
N HIS A 369 -3.57 -6.46 -9.75
CA HIS A 369 -3.76 -7.71 -10.47
C HIS A 369 -2.44 -8.49 -10.51
N TYR A 370 -2.56 -9.79 -10.24
CA TYR A 370 -1.49 -10.77 -10.33
C TYR A 370 -1.89 -11.82 -11.36
N HIS A 371 -0.94 -12.19 -12.20
CA HIS A 371 -1.09 -13.33 -13.09
C HIS A 371 -0.01 -14.36 -12.76
N ALA A 372 -0.43 -15.62 -12.64
CA ALA A 372 0.43 -16.75 -12.44
C ALA A 372 0.20 -17.76 -13.56
N SER A 373 1.24 -18.09 -14.33
CA SER A 373 1.18 -19.10 -15.40
C SER A 373 1.47 -20.52 -14.88
N ASN A 374 1.91 -20.67 -13.63
CA ASN A 374 2.25 -21.94 -13.01
C ASN A 374 2.13 -21.88 -11.47
N ARG A 375 2.33 -23.03 -10.82
CA ARG A 375 2.25 -23.20 -9.36
C ARG A 375 3.16 -22.27 -8.57
N ASP A 376 4.42 -22.16 -8.96
CA ASP A 376 5.40 -21.36 -8.21
C ASP A 376 5.04 -19.87 -8.28
N GLU A 377 4.59 -19.39 -9.43
CA GLU A 377 4.09 -18.02 -9.59
C GLU A 377 2.81 -17.75 -8.81
N LEU A 378 1.92 -18.74 -8.67
CA LEU A 378 0.70 -18.59 -7.88
C LEU A 378 1.03 -18.45 -6.40
N ILE A 379 1.94 -19.29 -5.89
CA ILE A 379 2.45 -19.21 -4.52
C ILE A 379 3.12 -17.84 -4.29
N ALA A 380 3.94 -17.37 -5.24
CA ALA A 380 4.59 -16.06 -5.15
C ALA A 380 3.59 -14.90 -5.18
N ALA A 381 2.50 -15.00 -5.94
CA ALA A 381 1.45 -13.99 -5.97
C ALA A 381 0.74 -13.86 -4.61
N PHE A 382 0.41 -14.99 -3.99
CA PHE A 382 -0.20 -15.00 -2.65
C PHE A 382 0.79 -14.55 -1.56
N GLU A 383 2.08 -14.84 -1.71
CA GLU A 383 3.12 -14.27 -0.85
C GLU A 383 3.20 -12.74 -0.95
N ASP A 384 3.24 -12.16 -2.16
CA ASP A 384 3.27 -10.69 -2.32
C ASP A 384 1.98 -10.06 -1.75
N LEU A 385 0.82 -10.66 -2.04
CA LEU A 385 -0.46 -10.24 -1.46
C LEU A 385 -0.41 -10.19 0.07
N ALA A 386 0.06 -11.24 0.72
CA ALA A 386 0.16 -11.30 2.18
C ALA A 386 1.07 -10.21 2.76
N ARG A 387 2.09 -9.78 2.02
CA ARG A 387 3.04 -8.74 2.44
C ARG A 387 2.51 -7.32 2.23
N ILE A 388 1.70 -7.08 1.21
CA ILE A 388 1.18 -5.74 0.91
C ILE A 388 -0.06 -5.39 1.71
N LEU A 389 -0.88 -6.37 2.11
CA LEU A 389 -2.10 -6.09 2.86
C LEU A 389 -1.77 -5.27 4.12
N PRO A 390 -0.86 -5.67 5.03
CA PRO A 390 -0.61 -4.95 6.29
C PRO A 390 -0.17 -3.48 6.20
N ALA A 391 0.26 -2.98 5.03
CA ALA A 391 0.94 -1.70 4.91
C ALA A 391 0.15 -0.72 4.05
N THR A 392 -0.65 0.14 4.67
CA THR A 392 -1.31 1.27 3.98
C THR A 392 -0.85 2.58 4.58
N LEU A 393 -0.08 3.36 3.81
CA LEU A 393 0.36 4.71 4.18
C LEU A 393 -0.72 5.72 3.78
N THR A 394 -1.19 6.50 4.75
CA THR A 394 -1.97 7.73 4.51
C THR A 394 -1.02 8.91 4.57
N ASP A 395 -0.80 9.57 3.44
CA ASP A 395 0.06 10.76 3.32
C ASP A 395 -0.49 12.01 4.04
#